data_AF-A0A255XM01-F1
#
_entry.id   AF-A0A255XM01-F1
#
_cell.length_a   1.000
_cell.length_b   1.000
_cell.length_c   1.000
_cell.angle_alpha   90.00
_cell.angle_beta   90.00
_cell.angle_gamma   90.00
#
_symmetry.space_group_name_H-M   'P 1'
#
loop_
_entity.id
_entity.type
_entity.pdbx_description
1 polymer ?
#
loop_
_entity_poly.entity_id
_entity_poly.type
_entity_poly.pdbx_seq_one_letter_code
_entity_poly.pdbx_strand_id
1 'polypeptide(L)'
;MNKALEDLYSKASAVYEKYQDQELYDYLMTLARHLENADMMKHQLGYLLMHARSTVAAPVRTTHFQEALTRAARFLEKVEKDDASSA
;
A
#
# COMPACT_ATOMS: atom_id res chain seq x y z
N MET A 1 -2.35 -5.97 9.96
CA MET A 1 -2.27 -4.51 10.14
C MET A 1 -0.79 -4.16 10.18
N ASN A 2 -0.35 -3.13 9.46
CA ASN A 2 1.07 -2.85 9.28
C ASN A 2 1.69 -2.42 10.61
N LYS A 3 2.72 -3.12 11.10
CA LYS A 3 3.40 -2.82 12.38
C LYS A 3 3.87 -1.35 12.44
N ALA A 4 4.24 -0.79 11.29
CA ALA A 4 4.60 0.60 11.15
C ALA A 4 3.43 1.57 11.46
N LEU A 5 2.18 1.22 11.15
CA LEU A 5 1.00 2.02 11.49
C LEU A 5 0.71 1.99 12.98
N GLU A 6 0.76 0.81 13.60
CA GLU A 6 0.59 0.65 15.06
C GLU A 6 1.65 1.45 15.82
N ASP A 7 2.91 1.37 15.38
CA ASP A 7 4.01 2.16 15.94
C ASP A 7 3.79 3.67 15.77
N LEU A 8 3.23 4.11 14.64
CA LEU A 8 2.94 5.52 14.38
C LEU A 8 1.84 6.05 15.28
N TYR A 9 0.75 5.30 15.44
CA TYR A 9 -0.34 5.65 16.36
C TYR A 9 0.15 5.70 17.80
N SER A 10 0.96 4.72 18.23
CA SER A 10 1.54 4.70 19.57
C SER A 10 2.44 5.91 19.82
N LYS A 11 3.32 6.25 18.86
CA LYS A 11 4.20 7.42 18.96
C LYS A 11 3.44 8.73 18.96
N ALA A 12 2.41 8.87 18.12
CA ALA A 12 1.57 10.06 18.08
C ALA A 12 0.91 10.32 19.44
N SER A 13 0.29 9.28 20.02
CA SER A 13 -0.33 9.36 21.35
C SER A 13 0.69 9.70 22.44
N ALA A 14 1.85 9.04 22.46
CA ALA A 14 2.90 9.31 23.46
C ALA A 14 3.48 10.73 23.38
N VAL A 15 3.64 11.26 22.17
CA VAL A 15 4.08 12.64 21.95
C VAL A 15 3.04 13.64 22.43
N TYR A 16 1.77 13.40 22.09
CA TYR A 16 0.67 14.25 22.53
C TYR A 16 0.53 14.25 24.06
N GLU A 17 0.58 13.09 24.70
CA GLU A 17 0.52 13.00 26.16
C GLU A 17 1.65 13.79 26.84
N LYS A 18 2.88 13.68 26.32
CA LYS A 18 4.07 14.29 26.92
C LYS A 18 4.20 15.78 26.67
N TYR A 19 3.87 16.25 25.47
CA TYR A 19 4.16 17.61 25.03
C TYR A 19 2.91 18.44 24.78
N GLN A 20 1.72 17.83 24.77
CA GLN A 20 0.44 18.46 24.40
C GLN A 20 0.51 19.15 23.03
N ASP A 21 1.38 18.64 22.15
CA ASP A 21 1.62 19.18 20.82
C ASP A 21 0.59 18.62 19.84
N GLN A 22 -0.49 19.39 19.67
CA GLN A 22 -1.60 19.02 18.78
C GLN A 22 -1.17 19.02 17.30
N GLU A 23 -0.30 19.94 16.89
CA GLU A 23 0.11 20.07 15.49
C GLU A 23 0.92 18.85 15.06
N LEU A 24 1.88 18.42 15.90
CA LEU A 24 2.66 17.22 15.64
C LEU A 24 1.80 15.95 15.67
N TYR A 25 0.83 15.88 16.58
CA TYR A 25 -0.14 14.78 16.63
C TYR A 25 -0.94 14.69 15.32
N ASP A 26 -1.54 15.80 14.87
CA ASP A 26 -2.35 15.86 13.65
C ASP A 26 -1.53 15.50 12.40
N TYR A 27 -0.26 15.93 12.36
CA TYR A 27 0.67 15.56 11.30
C TYR A 27 0.93 14.05 11.25
N LEU A 28 1.22 13.43 12.40
CA LEU A 28 1.48 11.98 12.49
C LEU A 28 0.23 11.17 12.12
N MET A 29 -0.96 11.61 12.56
CA MET A 29 -2.23 10.99 12.18
C MET A 29 -2.50 11.08 10.68
N THR A 30 -2.19 12.23 10.08
CA THR A 30 -2.30 12.42 8.62
C THR A 30 -1.36 11.47 7.87
N LEU A 31 -0.12 11.32 8.34
CA LEU A 31 0.83 10.38 7.77
C LEU A 31 0.34 8.92 7.86
N ALA A 32 -0.21 8.53 9.02
CA ALA A 32 -0.77 7.19 9.20
C ALA A 32 -1.90 6.92 8.19
N ARG A 33 -2.81 7.89 8.01
CA ARG A 33 -3.89 7.79 7.02
C ARG A 33 -3.38 7.68 5.58
N HIS A 34 -2.30 8.39 5.24
CA HIS A 34 -1.69 8.26 3.91
C HIS A 34 -1.09 6.87 3.68
N LEU A 35 -0.46 6.28 4.71
CA LEU A 35 0.07 4.92 4.65
C LEU A 35 -1.04 3.88 4.50
N GLU A 36 -2.16 4.01 5.23
CA GLU A 36 -3.34 3.16 5.07
C GLU A 36 -3.92 3.24 3.66
N ASN A 37 -4.06 4.46 3.12
CA ASN A 37 -4.53 4.65 1.75
C ASN A 37 -3.60 4.00 0.72
N ALA A 38 -2.28 4.10 0.91
CA ALA A 38 -1.30 3.47 0.03
C ALA A 38 -1.39 1.93 0.07
N ASP A 39 -1.55 1.34 1.26
CA ASP A 39 -1.73 -0.10 1.43
C ASP A 39 -3.04 -0.59 0.77
N MET A 40 -4.13 0.16 0.95
CA MET A 40 -5.39 -0.13 0.28
C MET A 40 -5.25 -0.05 -1.25
N MET A 41 -4.56 0.94 -1.79
CA MET A 41 -4.32 1.08 -3.23
C MET A 41 -3.52 -0.11 -3.79
N LYS A 42 -2.52 -0.61 -3.05
CA LYS A 42 -1.78 -1.82 -3.41
C LYS A 42 -2.71 -3.02 -3.52
N HIS A 43 -3.58 -3.24 -2.54
CA HIS A 43 -4.56 -4.33 -2.57
C HIS A 43 -5.56 -4.20 -3.73
N GLN A 44 -6.08 -2.99 -3.97
CA GLN A 44 -6.98 -2.72 -5.09
C GLN A 44 -6.31 -2.99 -6.45
N LEU A 45 -5.04 -2.63 -6.60
CA LEU A 45 -4.27 -2.95 -7.80
C LEU A 45 -4.12 -4.47 -8.00
N GLY A 46 -3.89 -5.22 -6.92
CA GLY A 46 -3.86 -6.69 -6.95
C GLY A 46 -5.18 -7.29 -7.45
N TYR A 47 -6.32 -6.83 -6.93
CA TYR A 47 -7.63 -7.27 -7.40
C TYR A 47 -7.90 -6.90 -8.85
N LEU A 48 -7.55 -5.68 -9.25
CA LEU A 48 -7.67 -5.23 -10.63
C LEU A 48 -6.85 -6.12 -11.58
N LEU A 49 -5.62 -6.45 -11.20
CA LEU A 49 -4.74 -7.33 -11.99
C LEU A 49 -5.33 -8.74 -12.11
N MET A 50 -5.85 -9.30 -11.02
CA MET A 50 -6.55 -10.58 -11.03
C MET A 50 -7.74 -10.55 -11.97
N HIS A 51 -8.59 -9.53 -11.84
CA HIS A 51 -9.79 -9.38 -12.66
C HIS A 51 -9.44 -9.20 -14.15
N ALA A 52 -8.47 -8.35 -14.46
CA ALA A 52 -8.00 -8.12 -15.82
C ALA A 52 -7.46 -9.40 -16.47
N ARG A 53 -6.80 -10.27 -15.68
CA ARG A 53 -6.37 -11.60 -16.15
C ARG A 53 -7.54 -12.56 -16.36
N SER A 54 -8.60 -12.50 -15.55
CA SER A 54 -9.77 -13.38 -15.72
C SER A 54 -10.68 -12.98 -16.89
N THR A 55 -10.79 -11.69 -17.18
CA THR A 55 -11.76 -11.18 -18.16
C THR A 55 -11.32 -11.45 -19.60
N VAL A 56 -10.01 -11.44 -19.87
CA VAL A 56 -9.47 -11.71 -21.20
C VAL A 56 -8.57 -12.93 -21.14
N ALA A 57 -8.96 -14.00 -21.82
CA ALA A 57 -8.17 -15.22 -21.90
C ALA A 57 -6.80 -14.92 -22.54
N ALA A 58 -5.73 -15.53 -22.01
CA ALA A 58 -4.36 -15.29 -22.45
C ALA A 58 -4.14 -15.34 -23.99
N PRO A 59 -4.76 -16.26 -24.77
CA PRO A 59 -4.52 -16.37 -26.21
C PRO A 59 -5.02 -15.18 -27.04
N VAL A 60 -5.95 -14.40 -26.50
CA VAL A 60 -6.61 -13.28 -27.21
C VAL A 60 -6.20 -11.91 -26.67
N ARG A 61 -5.25 -11.87 -25.72
CA ARG A 61 -4.72 -10.60 -25.20
C ARG A 61 -3.83 -9.95 -26.26
N THR A 62 -4.02 -8.66 -26.48
CA THR A 62 -3.07 -7.87 -27.28
C THR A 62 -1.72 -7.80 -26.57
N THR A 63 -0.63 -7.64 -27.35
CA THR A 63 0.73 -7.52 -26.80
C THR A 63 0.82 -6.42 -25.75
N HIS A 64 0.26 -5.24 -26.02
CA HIS A 64 0.25 -4.12 -25.07
C HIS A 64 -0.49 -4.43 -23.77
N PHE A 65 -1.61 -5.15 -23.84
CA PHE A 65 -2.34 -5.54 -22.65
C PHE A 65 -1.54 -6.54 -21.81
N GLN A 66 -0.93 -7.54 -22.46
CA GLN A 66 -0.08 -8.51 -21.78
C GLN A 66 1.15 -7.82 -21.13
N GLU A 67 1.80 -6.89 -21.82
CA GLU A 67 2.90 -6.08 -21.27
C GLU A 67 2.46 -5.27 -20.04
N ALA A 68 1.29 -4.64 -20.09
CA ALA A 68 0.73 -3.88 -18.97
C ALA A 68 0.49 -4.79 -17.75
N LEU A 69 -0.10 -5.97 -17.96
CA LEU A 69 -0.32 -6.96 -16.90
C LEU A 69 1.00 -7.46 -16.30
N THR A 70 2.03 -7.68 -17.12
CA THR A 70 3.36 -8.10 -16.65
C THR A 70 4.03 -6.99 -15.85
N ARG A 71 3.97 -5.74 -16.29
CA ARG A 71 4.53 -4.59 -15.54
C ARG A 71 3.85 -4.40 -14.20
N ALA A 72 2.51 -4.46 -14.17
CA ALA A 72 1.74 -4.36 -12.93
C ALA A 72 2.08 -5.50 -11.95
N ALA A 73 2.24 -6.74 -12.45
CA ALA A 73 2.62 -7.88 -11.62
C ALA A 73 4.02 -7.71 -11.01
N ARG A 74 5.01 -7.30 -11.81
CA ARG A 74 6.38 -7.06 -11.32
C ARG A 74 6.44 -5.93 -10.30
N PHE A 75 5.61 -4.89 -10.49
CA PHE A 75 5.51 -3.80 -9.52
C PHE A 75 4.97 -4.31 -8.18
N LEU A 76 3.87 -5.06 -8.19
CA LEU A 76 3.31 -5.63 -6.96
C LEU A 76 4.29 -6.58 -6.25
N GLU A 77 4.95 -7.47 -6.99
CA GLU A 77 5.96 -8.38 -6.44
C GLU A 77 7.13 -7.61 -5.78
N LYS A 78 7.59 -6.54 -6.43
CA LYS A 78 8.62 -5.67 -5.85
C LYS A 78 8.14 -5.04 -4.54
N VAL A 79 6.94 -4.47 -4.53
CA VAL A 79 6.38 -3.82 -3.34
C VAL A 79 6.19 -4.83 -2.21
N GLU A 80 5.68 -6.03 -2.50
CA GLU A 80 5.54 -7.12 -1.50
C GLU A 80 6.89 -7.57 -0.94
N LYS A 81 7.93 -7.64 -1.77
CA LYS A 81 9.28 -7.98 -1.33
C LYS A 81 9.88 -6.89 -0.45
N ASP A 82 9.71 -5.62 -0.83
CA ASP A 82 10.20 -4.47 -0.06
C ASP A 82 9.53 -4.44 1.33
N ASP A 83 8.22 -4.72 1.41
CA ASP A 83 7.49 -4.85 2.68
C ASP A 83 8.00 -6.02 3.53
N ALA A 84 8.21 -7.20 2.91
CA ALA A 84 8.71 -8.38 3.63
C ALA A 84 10.14 -8.20 4.16
N SER A 85 10.95 -7.36 3.52
CA SER A 85 12.29 -7.00 3.98
C SER A 85 12.32 -5.94 5.09
N SER A 86 11.19 -5.25 5.30
CA SER A 86 11.04 -4.16 6.27
C SER A 86 10.30 -4.59 7.55
N ALA A 87 9.81 -5.84 7.60
CA ALA A 87 9.08 -6.44 8.72
C ALA A 87 9.99 -7.19 9.70
#